data_AF-A0A8S3JGQ5-F1
#
_entry.id   AF-A0A8S3JGQ5-F1
#
_cell.length_a   1.000
_cell.length_b   1.000
_cell.length_c   1.000
_cell.angle_alpha   90.00
_cell.angle_beta   90.00
_cell.angle_gamma   90.00
#
_symmetry.space_group_name_H-M   'P 1'
#
loop_
_entity.id
_entity.type
_entity.pdbx_description
1 polymer ?
#
loop_
_entity_poly.entity_id
_entity_poly.type
_entity_poly.pdbx_seq_one_letter_code
_entity_poly.pdbx_strand_id
1 'polypeptide(L)'
;SIKNEYTNEQAPCDTMKIGSNLDSKGYGIATPVGSELREAINIAVLEMSEDGTLNTLKRKWWYDRSECHSATTKDSKQSTALNLVNVAGIFYILIGGLALAMTIAIIEFFIKANIEAKQTKNNFFDVMKRNMRLR
;
A
#
# COMPACT_ATOMS: atom_id res chain seq x y z
N SER A 1 1.64 21.68 -14.96
CA SER A 1 0.61 22.37 -15.76
C SER A 1 -0.78 21.92 -15.32
N ILE A 2 -1.84 22.74 -15.50
CA ILE A 2 -3.24 22.43 -15.15
C ILE A 2 -3.76 21.20 -15.91
N LYS A 3 -3.27 20.99 -17.15
CA LYS A 3 -3.58 19.78 -17.95
C LYS A 3 -3.14 18.50 -17.25
N ASN A 4 -1.95 18.49 -16.64
CA ASN A 4 -1.42 17.32 -15.96
C ASN A 4 -2.26 16.98 -14.72
N GLU A 5 -2.77 18.00 -14.02
CA GLU A 5 -3.65 17.83 -12.86
C GLU A 5 -5.00 17.22 -13.25
N TYR A 6 -5.52 17.52 -14.44
CA TYR A 6 -6.74 16.87 -14.95
C TYR A 6 -6.50 15.41 -15.34
N THR A 7 -5.44 15.14 -16.12
CA THR A 7 -5.12 13.79 -16.60
C THR A 7 -4.82 12.82 -15.46
N ASN A 8 -4.28 13.31 -14.35
CA ASN A 8 -4.06 12.54 -13.13
C ASN A 8 -5.33 11.88 -12.59
N GLU A 9 -6.48 12.54 -12.77
CA GLU A 9 -7.77 12.12 -12.23
C GLU A 9 -8.59 11.30 -13.25
N GLN A 10 -7.99 10.94 -14.39
CA GLN A 10 -8.60 10.12 -15.43
C GLN A 10 -8.02 8.70 -15.49
N ALA A 11 -8.81 7.74 -15.96
CA ALA A 11 -8.33 6.37 -16.16
C ALA A 11 -7.15 6.35 -17.16
N PRO A 12 -6.12 5.51 -16.94
CA PRO A 12 -6.02 4.42 -15.96
C PRO A 12 -5.43 4.79 -14.59
N CYS A 13 -5.38 6.07 -14.21
CA CYS A 13 -4.87 6.52 -12.90
C CYS A 13 -3.41 6.11 -12.62
N ASP A 14 -2.59 6.06 -13.66
CA ASP A 14 -1.18 5.63 -13.62
C ASP A 14 -0.19 6.80 -13.62
N THR A 15 -0.69 8.04 -13.71
CA THR A 15 0.13 9.25 -13.71
C THR A 15 0.13 9.93 -12.35
N MET A 16 1.19 10.71 -12.08
CA MET A 16 1.26 11.62 -10.93
C MET A 16 1.93 12.93 -11.32
N LYS A 17 1.42 14.05 -10.80
CA LYS A 17 2.08 15.35 -10.97
C LYS A 17 3.29 15.45 -10.05
N ILE A 18 4.49 15.51 -10.63
CA ILE A 18 5.75 15.71 -9.91
C ILE A 18 6.23 17.15 -10.14
N GLY A 19 6.61 17.83 -9.05
CA GLY A 19 7.16 19.18 -9.10
C GLY A 19 6.13 20.31 -9.33
N SER A 20 6.62 21.54 -9.28
CA SER A 20 5.83 22.75 -9.53
C SER A 20 5.62 23.00 -11.03
N ASN A 21 4.71 23.92 -11.37
CA ASN A 21 4.60 24.38 -12.75
C ASN A 21 5.89 25.14 -13.14
N LEU A 22 6.42 24.87 -14.34
CA LEU A 22 7.57 25.58 -14.89
C LEU A 22 7.18 26.99 -15.39
N ASP A 23 5.90 27.18 -15.70
CA ASP A 23 5.32 28.40 -16.23
C ASP A 23 4.00 28.75 -15.52
N SER A 24 3.79 30.04 -15.29
CA SER A 24 2.53 30.59 -14.77
C SER A 24 1.67 31.09 -15.92
N LYS A 25 0.92 30.17 -16.54
CA LYS A 25 -0.07 30.49 -17.59
C LYS A 25 -1.48 30.50 -17.02
N GLY A 26 -2.31 31.42 -17.49
CA GLY A 26 -3.73 31.55 -17.14
C GLY A 26 -4.62 31.50 -18.37
N TYR A 27 -5.88 31.10 -18.18
CA TYR A 27 -6.93 31.16 -19.19
C TYR A 27 -7.76 32.43 -19.01
N GLY A 28 -8.24 33.02 -20.10
CA GLY A 28 -9.07 34.23 -20.09
C GLY A 28 -10.18 34.15 -21.13
N ILE A 29 -11.24 34.95 -20.94
CA ILE A 29 -12.36 35.07 -21.86
C ILE A 29 -12.04 36.19 -22.86
N ALA A 30 -12.07 35.88 -24.16
CA ALA A 30 -11.78 36.84 -25.22
C ALA A 30 -13.06 37.49 -25.75
N THR A 31 -13.05 38.82 -25.87
CA THR A 31 -14.12 39.60 -26.51
C THR A 31 -13.53 40.43 -27.67
N PRO A 32 -14.32 40.76 -28.71
CA PRO A 32 -13.90 41.68 -29.76
C PRO A 32 -13.42 43.03 -29.19
N VAL A 33 -12.45 43.65 -29.87
CA VAL A 33 -11.91 44.95 -29.47
C VAL A 33 -13.03 46.01 -29.58
N GLY A 34 -13.26 46.75 -28.49
CA GLY A 34 -14.30 47.76 -28.40
C GLY A 34 -15.70 47.23 -28.04
N SER A 35 -15.84 45.94 -27.71
CA SER A 35 -17.13 45.41 -27.24
C SER A 35 -17.51 45.97 -25.87
N GLU A 36 -18.75 46.47 -25.75
CA GLU A 36 -19.34 46.90 -24.48
C GLU A 36 -19.45 45.77 -23.45
N LEU A 37 -19.44 44.50 -23.91
CA LEU A 37 -19.50 43.32 -23.04
C LEU A 37 -18.20 43.06 -22.28
N ARG A 38 -17.08 43.66 -22.69
CA ARG A 38 -15.77 43.42 -22.07
C ARG A 38 -15.78 43.77 -20.59
N GLU A 39 -16.35 44.93 -20.25
CA GLU A 39 -16.39 45.41 -18.87
C GLU A 39 -17.34 44.57 -18.01
N ALA A 40 -18.54 44.30 -18.52
CA ALA A 40 -19.52 43.46 -17.84
C ALA A 40 -18.99 42.05 -17.55
N ILE A 41 -18.32 41.41 -18.53
CA ILE A 41 -17.73 40.07 -18.35
C ILE A 41 -16.58 40.11 -17.34
N ASN A 42 -15.74 41.15 -17.38
CA ASN A 42 -14.61 41.27 -16.44
C ASN A 42 -15.09 41.39 -14.99
N ILE A 43 -16.12 42.21 -14.74
CA ILE A 43 -16.72 42.37 -13.41
C ILE A 43 -17.37 41.05 -12.96
N ALA A 44 -18.15 40.41 -13.83
CA ALA A 44 -18.79 39.13 -13.50
C ALA A 44 -17.77 38.02 -13.15
N VAL A 45 -16.65 37.95 -13.87
CA VAL A 45 -15.58 36.99 -13.57
C VAL A 45 -14.90 37.30 -12.24
N LEU A 46 -14.70 38.58 -11.92
CA LEU A 46 -14.14 39.01 -10.65
C LEU A 46 -15.04 38.58 -9.49
N GLU A 47 -16.34 38.86 -9.58
CA GLU A 47 -17.35 38.48 -8.58
C GLU A 47 -17.40 36.95 -8.37
N MET A 48 -17.45 36.18 -9.45
CA MET A 48 -17.42 34.69 -9.38
C MET A 48 -16.12 34.14 -8.81
N SER A 49 -15.02 34.89 -8.90
CA SER A 49 -13.73 34.54 -8.29
C SER A 49 -13.73 34.84 -6.79
N GLU A 50 -14.29 35.97 -6.38
CA GLU A 50 -14.38 36.40 -4.97
C GLU A 50 -15.36 35.54 -4.17
N ASP A 51 -16.54 35.22 -4.73
CA ASP A 51 -17.52 34.31 -4.13
C ASP A 51 -17.04 32.84 -4.15
N GLY A 52 -15.99 32.53 -4.90
CA GLY A 52 -15.43 31.18 -4.99
C GLY A 52 -16.28 30.22 -5.84
N THR A 53 -17.24 30.74 -6.61
CA THR A 53 -18.02 29.97 -7.59
C THR A 53 -17.08 29.24 -8.56
N LEU A 54 -16.02 29.91 -9.04
CA LEU A 54 -15.00 29.31 -9.92
C LEU A 54 -14.31 28.09 -9.30
N ASN A 55 -13.99 28.15 -8.00
CA ASN A 55 -13.37 27.04 -7.28
C ASN A 55 -14.33 25.85 -7.16
N THR A 56 -15.60 26.13 -6.91
CA THR A 56 -16.65 25.10 -6.87
C THR A 56 -16.82 24.42 -8.22
N LEU A 57 -16.83 25.18 -9.32
CA LEU A 57 -16.85 24.61 -10.67
C LEU A 57 -15.60 23.78 -10.96
N LYS A 58 -14.41 24.28 -10.61
CA LYS A 58 -13.16 23.51 -10.76
C LYS A 58 -13.28 22.17 -10.06
N ARG A 59 -13.68 22.15 -8.79
CA ARG A 59 -13.83 20.91 -8.02
C ARG A 59 -14.81 19.94 -8.67
N LYS A 60 -15.97 20.45 -9.09
CA LYS A 60 -17.02 19.64 -9.73
C LYS A 60 -16.53 18.94 -11.01
N TRP A 61 -15.75 19.64 -11.83
CA TRP A 61 -15.32 19.10 -13.13
C TRP A 61 -13.99 18.32 -13.08
N TRP A 62 -13.09 18.67 -12.15
CA TRP A 62 -11.82 17.95 -11.98
C TRP A 62 -11.92 16.74 -11.07
N TYR A 63 -12.60 16.87 -9.92
CA TYR A 63 -12.59 15.85 -8.87
C TYR A 63 -13.92 15.12 -8.75
N ASP A 64 -15.06 15.80 -8.73
CA ASP A 64 -16.35 15.11 -8.56
C ASP A 64 -16.71 14.24 -9.78
N ARG A 65 -16.16 14.59 -10.95
CA ARG A 65 -16.28 13.84 -12.21
C ARG A 65 -15.04 12.99 -12.53
N SER A 66 -14.10 12.87 -11.60
CA SER A 66 -12.89 12.05 -11.82
C SER A 66 -13.28 10.59 -12.04
N GLU A 67 -12.62 9.93 -12.99
CA GLU A 67 -12.77 8.49 -13.20
C GLU A 67 -11.94 7.70 -12.17
N CYS A 68 -10.96 8.36 -11.54
CA CYS A 68 -10.12 7.83 -10.48
C CYS A 68 -10.73 7.97 -9.08
N HIS A 69 -11.96 7.49 -8.87
CA HIS A 69 -12.63 7.55 -7.56
C HIS A 69 -11.98 6.66 -6.47
N SER A 70 -10.94 5.91 -6.83
CA SER A 70 -10.29 4.89 -5.99
C SER A 70 -8.90 5.28 -5.47
N ALA A 71 -8.35 6.45 -5.81
CA ALA A 71 -7.02 6.85 -5.31
C ALA A 71 -7.10 7.39 -3.86
N THR A 72 -8.10 8.21 -3.54
CA THR A 72 -8.28 8.78 -2.18
C THR A 72 -9.01 7.85 -1.20
N THR A 73 -9.77 6.86 -1.69
CA THR A 73 -10.40 5.85 -0.81
C THR A 73 -9.42 4.72 -0.45
N LYS A 74 -8.35 4.52 -1.22
CA LYS A 74 -7.29 3.58 -0.84
C LYS A 74 -6.42 4.14 0.30
N ASP A 75 -6.19 5.44 0.39
CA ASP A 75 -5.36 5.99 1.48
C ASP A 75 -6.11 6.25 2.79
N SER A 76 -7.40 6.58 2.75
CA SER A 76 -8.18 6.90 3.97
C SER A 76 -8.87 5.69 4.63
N LYS A 77 -8.89 4.52 4.00
CA LYS A 77 -9.37 3.25 4.60
C LYS A 77 -8.30 2.17 4.74
N GLN A 78 -7.05 2.45 4.37
CA GLN A 78 -5.93 1.53 4.48
C GLN A 78 -4.86 2.01 5.48
N SER A 79 -5.23 2.82 6.46
CA SER A 79 -4.34 3.25 7.55
C SER A 79 -4.53 2.47 8.86
N THR A 80 -5.48 1.52 8.91
CA THR A 80 -5.65 0.58 10.05
C THR A 80 -5.40 -0.88 9.68
N ALA A 81 -4.91 -1.15 8.45
CA ALA A 81 -4.46 -2.47 8.02
C ALA A 81 -2.94 -2.67 8.17
N LEU A 82 -2.25 -1.79 8.91
CA LEU A 82 -0.91 -2.06 9.42
C LEU A 82 -1.00 -3.17 10.48
N ASN A 83 -0.70 -4.42 10.11
CA ASN A 83 0.29 -5.24 10.81
C ASN A 83 0.25 -6.73 10.50
N LEU A 84 -0.71 -7.29 9.76
CA LEU A 84 -0.69 -8.74 9.59
C LEU A 84 0.45 -9.22 8.67
N VAL A 85 0.73 -8.48 7.58
CA VAL A 85 1.82 -8.83 6.64
C VAL A 85 3.20 -8.51 7.22
N ASN A 86 3.36 -7.41 7.96
CA ASN A 86 4.61 -7.06 8.61
C ASN A 86 4.94 -7.99 9.80
N VAL A 87 3.94 -8.50 10.52
CA VAL A 87 4.13 -9.44 11.64
C VAL A 87 4.25 -10.89 11.16
N ALA A 88 3.76 -11.23 9.96
CA ALA A 88 3.89 -12.56 9.37
C ALA A 88 5.34 -13.07 9.36
N GLY A 89 6.33 -12.18 9.18
CA GLY A 89 7.75 -12.53 9.24
C GLY A 89 8.16 -13.21 10.55
N ILE A 90 7.61 -12.80 11.69
CA ILE A 90 7.94 -13.37 13.01
C ILE A 90 7.38 -14.78 13.14
N PHE A 91 6.17 -15.03 12.64
CA PHE A 91 5.57 -16.37 12.64
C PHE A 91 6.37 -17.37 11.80
N TYR A 92 6.88 -16.96 10.63
CA TYR A 92 7.72 -17.82 9.80
C TYR A 92 9.04 -18.18 10.46
N ILE A 93 9.69 -17.23 11.14
CA ILE A 93 10.94 -17.49 11.88
C ILE A 93 10.68 -18.48 13.03
N LEU A 94 9.57 -18.34 13.76
CA LEU A 94 9.19 -19.26 14.84
C LEU A 94 8.95 -20.68 14.33
N ILE A 95 8.16 -20.84 13.26
CA ILE A 95 7.86 -22.14 12.66
C ILE A 95 9.14 -22.78 12.12
N GLY A 96 9.98 -22.01 11.41
CA GLY A 96 11.26 -22.47 10.90
C GLY A 96 12.22 -22.92 12.00
N GLY A 97 12.32 -22.14 13.09
CA GLY A 97 13.15 -22.46 14.25
C GLY A 97 12.69 -23.73 14.97
N LEU A 98 11.37 -23.91 15.16
CA LEU A 98 10.81 -25.10 15.79
C LEU A 98 11.03 -26.36 14.94
N ALA A 99 10.83 -26.25 13.62
CA ALA A 99 11.09 -27.36 12.70
C ALA A 99 12.56 -27.75 12.69
N LEU A 100 13.47 -26.78 12.67
CA LEU A 100 14.92 -27.03 12.70
C LEU A 100 15.37 -27.66 14.02
N ALA A 101 14.83 -27.18 15.15
CA ALA A 101 15.12 -27.78 16.46
C ALA A 101 14.66 -29.25 16.53
N MET A 102 13.46 -29.54 16.00
CA MET A 102 12.95 -30.91 15.94
C MET A 102 13.81 -31.82 15.05
N THR A 103 14.23 -31.35 13.87
CA THR A 103 15.08 -32.17 12.97
C THR A 103 16.45 -32.44 13.58
N ILE A 104 17.08 -31.45 14.22
CA ILE A 104 18.36 -31.65 14.93
C ILE A 104 18.20 -32.69 16.05
N ALA A 105 17.15 -32.58 16.88
CA ALA A 105 16.90 -33.53 17.96
C ALA A 105 16.69 -34.96 17.45
N ILE A 106 15.97 -35.12 16.34
CA ILE A 106 15.77 -36.43 15.68
C ILE A 106 17.10 -36.99 15.17
N ILE A 107 17.93 -36.18 14.50
CA ILE A 107 19.24 -36.61 13.98
C ILE A 107 20.15 -37.02 15.13
N GLU A 108 20.27 -36.22 16.19
CA GLU A 108 21.07 -36.56 17.37
C GLU A 108 20.58 -37.85 18.03
N PHE A 109 19.27 -38.05 18.12
CA PHE A 109 18.68 -39.27 18.66
C PHE A 109 19.05 -40.49 17.83
N PHE A 110 18.97 -40.41 16.50
CA PHE A 110 19.38 -41.51 15.62
C PHE A 110 20.88 -41.80 15.71
N ILE A 111 21.72 -40.78 15.79
CA ILE A 111 23.18 -40.96 15.92
C ILE A 111 23.50 -41.64 17.26
N LYS A 112 22.96 -41.14 18.37
CA LYS A 112 23.15 -41.76 19.70
C LYS A 112 22.61 -43.17 19.76
N ALA A 113 21.39 -43.40 19.24
CA ALA A 113 20.77 -44.72 19.20
C ALA A 113 21.61 -45.72 18.38
N ASN A 114 22.20 -45.30 17.25
CA ASN A 114 23.06 -46.16 16.45
C ASN A 114 24.41 -46.46 17.13
N ILE A 115 24.96 -45.52 17.89
CA ILE A 115 26.19 -45.74 18.68
C ILE A 115 25.91 -46.71 19.84
N GLU A 116 24.81 -46.52 20.57
CA GLU A 116 24.40 -47.36 21.70
C GLU A 116 23.97 -48.78 21.25
N ALA A 117 23.29 -48.90 20.10
CA ALA A 117 22.92 -50.18 19.51
C ALA A 117 24.13 -51.00 19.02
N LYS A 118 25.24 -50.34 18.66
CA LYS A 118 26.50 -51.04 18.36
C LYS A 118 27.17 -51.62 19.62
N GLN A 119 26.92 -51.04 20.79
CA GLN A 119 27.44 -51.54 22.07
C GLN A 119 26.53 -52.61 22.70
N THR A 120 25.22 -52.61 22.41
CA THR A 120 24.26 -53.53 23.02
C THR A 120 23.42 -54.22 21.93
N LYS A 121 23.60 -55.53 21.73
CA LYS A 121 22.84 -56.37 20.77
C LYS A 121 21.35 -56.56 21.15
N ASN A 122 20.64 -55.52 21.60
CA ASN A 122 19.23 -55.62 21.99
C ASN A 122 18.35 -54.62 21.22
N ASN A 123 17.14 -55.07 20.90
CA ASN A 123 16.20 -54.39 20.03
C ASN A 123 15.74 -53.03 20.60
N PHE A 124 15.72 -52.02 19.70
CA PHE A 124 15.23 -50.64 19.83
C PHE A 124 14.09 -50.39 20.83
N PHE A 125 13.10 -51.29 20.89
CA PHE A 125 11.94 -51.17 21.78
C PHE A 125 12.29 -51.22 23.28
N ASP A 126 13.41 -51.84 23.65
CA ASP A 126 13.78 -52.07 25.06
C ASP A 126 14.43 -50.84 25.71
N VAL A 127 15.13 -50.01 24.92
CA VAL A 127 15.73 -48.73 25.37
C VAL A 127 14.65 -47.66 25.54
N MET A 128 13.71 -47.57 24.60
CA MET A 128 12.58 -46.62 24.67
C MET A 128 11.64 -46.92 25.86
N LYS A 129 11.43 -48.20 26.17
CA LYS A 129 10.57 -48.63 27.29
C LYS A 129 11.20 -48.42 28.67
N ARG A 130 12.53 -48.36 28.79
CA ARG A 130 13.22 -48.07 30.07
C ARG A 130 13.21 -46.59 30.42
N ASN A 131 13.45 -45.71 29.44
CA ASN A 131 13.43 -44.26 29.70
C ASN A 131 12.04 -43.71 30.03
N MET A 132 10.97 -44.34 29.53
CA MET A 132 9.58 -43.96 29.86
C MET A 132 9.11 -44.52 31.22
N ARG A 133 9.88 -45.43 31.85
CA ARG A 133 9.58 -45.99 33.18
C ARG A 133 10.33 -45.31 34.33
N LEU A 134 11.32 -44.46 34.04
CA LEU A 134 12.17 -43.81 35.04
C LEU A 134 11.93 -42.30 35.15
N ARG A 135 10.85 -41.78 34.56
CA ARG A 135 10.38 -40.41 34.78
C ARG A 135 8.91 -40.40 35.15
#